data_AF-A0AAW4L6A6-F1
#
_entry.id   AF-A0AAW4L6A6-F1
#
_cell.length_a   1.000
_cell.length_b   1.000
_cell.length_c   1.000
_cell.angle_alpha   90.00
_cell.angle_beta   90.00
_cell.angle_gamma   90.00
#
_symmetry.space_group_name_H-M   'P 1'
#
loop_
_entity.id
_entity.type
_entity.pdbx_description
1 polymer ?
#
loop_
_entity_poly.entity_id
_entity_poly.type
_entity_poly.pdbx_seq_one_letter_code
_entity_poly.pdbx_strand_id
1 'polypeptide(L)'
;MQIFNYEINEILESCTSILPPAHLAVAVDILAILDKEGYVSSIYNKFPQSRATGTTSTHSILAKISLRDHSIHVARKFQAMVDHRQLLYPLGIIACLAHDIGKIPRICNQLPGEYTMTKHARAGAVAMERLIDGRLTTREALAVILAIRHHHDCNTNASPILDLLRRADCEARDDELIGLFRGEA
;
A
#
# COMPACT_ATOMS: atom_id res chain seq x y z
N MET A 1 9.14 9.66 -20.65
CA MET A 1 9.63 8.99 -19.43
C MET A 1 9.16 9.83 -18.26
N GLN A 2 8.26 9.30 -17.42
CA GLN A 2 7.77 10.03 -16.25
C GLN A 2 8.91 10.09 -15.23
N ILE A 3 9.23 11.29 -14.73
CA ILE A 3 10.31 11.47 -13.76
C ILE A 3 9.68 11.30 -12.37
N PHE A 4 9.97 10.19 -11.71
CA PHE A 4 9.56 9.96 -10.33
C PHE A 4 10.61 10.46 -9.34
N ASN A 5 10.21 10.61 -8.08
CA ASN A 5 11.15 10.86 -6.98
C ASN A 5 12.12 9.66 -6.78
N TYR A 6 13.21 9.89 -6.03
CA TYR A 6 14.29 8.91 -5.83
C TYR A 6 13.81 7.56 -5.28
N GLU A 7 12.94 7.57 -4.27
CA GLU A 7 12.46 6.35 -3.61
C GLU A 7 11.61 5.48 -4.53
N ILE A 8 10.78 6.11 -5.36
CA ILE A 8 10.01 5.43 -6.39
C ILE A 8 10.93 4.87 -7.48
N ASN A 9 11.97 5.59 -7.88
CA ASN A 9 12.93 5.06 -8.85
C ASN A 9 13.67 3.83 -8.30
N GLU A 10 14.09 3.86 -7.03
CA GLU A 10 14.78 2.73 -6.40
C GLU A 10 13.91 1.46 -6.37
N ILE A 11 12.63 1.58 -5.96
CA ILE A 11 11.73 0.42 -5.97
C ILE A 11 11.41 -0.04 -7.40
N LEU A 12 11.28 0.88 -8.36
CA LEU A 12 11.10 0.54 -9.77
C LEU A 12 12.30 -0.22 -10.33
N GLU A 13 13.52 0.24 -10.05
CA GLU A 13 14.75 -0.44 -10.48
C GLU A 13 14.80 -1.87 -9.92
N SER A 14 14.50 -2.04 -8.63
CA SER A 14 14.44 -3.37 -8.01
C SER A 14 13.37 -4.29 -8.62
N CYS A 15 12.27 -3.72 -9.14
CA CYS A 15 11.18 -4.47 -9.75
C CYS A 15 11.42 -4.76 -11.25
N THR A 16 12.12 -3.88 -11.96
CA THR A 16 12.20 -3.89 -13.43
C THR A 16 12.86 -5.16 -13.96
N SER A 17 13.87 -5.69 -13.28
CA SER A 17 14.55 -6.93 -13.68
C SER A 17 13.86 -8.20 -13.19
N ILE A 18 12.83 -8.08 -12.34
CA ILE A 18 12.23 -9.21 -11.62
C ILE A 18 10.79 -9.46 -12.05
N LEU A 19 9.99 -8.41 -12.21
CA LEU A 19 8.57 -8.53 -12.48
C LEU A 19 8.32 -8.83 -13.97
N PRO A 20 7.37 -9.72 -14.29
CA PRO A 20 6.91 -9.88 -15.66
C PRO A 20 6.35 -8.55 -16.20
N PRO A 21 6.41 -8.29 -17.52
CA PRO A 21 6.06 -6.99 -18.10
C PRO A 21 4.68 -6.45 -17.72
N ALA A 22 3.66 -7.33 -17.66
CA ALA A 22 2.31 -6.95 -17.28
C ALA A 22 2.22 -6.51 -15.81
N HIS A 23 2.87 -7.25 -14.90
CA HIS A 23 2.93 -6.93 -13.47
C HIS A 23 3.73 -5.67 -13.21
N LEU A 24 4.86 -5.49 -13.90
CA LEU A 24 5.66 -4.27 -13.84
C LEU A 24 4.85 -3.05 -14.26
N ALA A 25 4.10 -3.15 -15.37
CA ALA A 25 3.27 -2.05 -15.85
C ALA A 25 2.18 -1.69 -14.82
N VAL A 26 1.57 -2.68 -14.16
CA VAL A 26 0.60 -2.44 -13.06
C VAL A 26 1.28 -1.75 -11.87
N ALA A 27 2.46 -2.21 -11.47
CA ALA A 27 3.22 -1.61 -10.36
C ALA A 27 3.62 -0.15 -10.67
N VAL A 28 4.06 0.14 -11.90
CA VAL A 28 4.36 1.49 -12.37
C VAL A 28 3.14 2.41 -12.28
N ASP A 29 1.96 1.94 -12.70
CA ASP A 29 0.74 2.76 -12.64
C ASP A 29 0.30 3.03 -11.19
N ILE A 30 0.47 2.05 -10.28
CA ILE A 30 0.22 2.26 -8.85
C ILE A 30 1.19 3.30 -8.29
N LEU A 31 2.48 3.18 -8.58
CA LEU A 31 3.50 4.12 -8.14
C LEU A 31 3.25 5.52 -8.70
N ALA A 32 2.77 5.65 -9.94
CA ALA A 32 2.36 6.92 -10.50
C ALA A 32 1.16 7.55 -9.78
N ILE A 33 0.19 6.75 -9.34
CA ILE A 33 -0.92 7.22 -8.49
C ILE A 33 -0.39 7.69 -7.13
N LEU A 34 0.48 6.90 -6.49
CA LEU A 34 1.07 7.24 -5.19
C LEU A 34 1.95 8.49 -5.26
N ASP A 35 2.76 8.64 -6.32
CA ASP A 35 3.61 9.83 -6.50
C ASP A 35 2.81 11.11 -6.69
N LYS A 36 1.64 11.01 -7.33
CA LYS A 36 0.79 12.15 -7.65
C LYS A 36 -0.16 12.52 -6.51
N GLU A 37 -0.72 11.52 -5.83
CA GLU A 37 -1.86 11.69 -4.91
C GLU A 37 -1.65 11.06 -3.53
N GLY A 38 -0.51 10.40 -3.29
CA GLY A 38 -0.19 9.68 -2.06
C GLY A 38 0.37 10.53 -0.92
N TYR A 39 0.41 11.87 -1.05
CA TYR A 39 0.85 12.80 0.01
C TYR A 39 -0.16 12.97 1.17
N VAL A 40 -1.19 12.12 1.21
CA VAL A 40 -2.13 12.03 2.32
C VAL A 40 -1.54 11.17 3.45
N SER A 41 -2.05 11.31 4.66
CA SER A 41 -1.56 10.51 5.80
C SER A 41 -1.77 9.01 5.57
N SER A 42 -0.77 8.20 5.95
CA SER A 42 -0.86 6.74 5.91
C SER A 42 -1.80 6.17 6.96
N ILE A 43 -2.24 6.93 7.96
CA ILE A 43 -3.26 6.50 8.93
C ILE A 43 -4.57 7.22 8.70
N TYR A 44 -5.65 6.53 9.07
CA TYR A 44 -6.91 7.22 9.21
C TYR A 44 -6.90 8.14 10.43
N ASN A 45 -7.24 9.40 10.18
CA ASN A 45 -7.50 10.37 11.23
C ASN A 45 -9.00 10.64 11.32
N LYS A 46 -9.64 10.09 12.37
CA LYS A 46 -11.08 10.26 12.61
C LYS A 46 -11.46 11.71 12.94
N PHE A 47 -10.49 12.56 13.29
CA PHE A 47 -10.71 13.96 13.68
C PHE A 47 -9.60 14.89 13.17
N PRO A 48 -9.69 15.44 11.95
CA PRO A 48 -8.66 16.33 11.40
C PRO A 48 -8.53 17.69 12.13
N GLN A 49 -9.48 18.05 13.01
CA GLN A 49 -9.50 19.35 13.72
C GLN A 49 -9.36 19.27 15.25
N SER A 50 -9.14 18.09 15.84
CA SER A 50 -8.89 18.04 17.29
C SER A 50 -7.49 18.58 17.55
N ARG A 51 -7.41 19.82 18.05
CA ARG A 51 -6.18 20.40 18.61
C ARG A 51 -5.63 19.40 19.61
N ALA A 52 -4.54 18.73 19.21
CA ALA A 52 -3.85 17.74 20.02
C ALA A 52 -3.61 18.32 21.42
N THR A 53 -4.32 17.79 22.41
CA THR A 53 -4.09 18.10 23.81
C THR A 53 -2.78 17.43 24.23
N GLY A 54 -1.66 18.13 24.03
CA GLY A 54 -0.44 18.04 24.85
C GLY A 54 0.32 16.71 24.98
N THR A 55 -0.12 15.59 24.42
CA THR A 55 0.63 14.32 24.45
C THR A 55 0.87 13.80 23.03
N THR A 56 2.15 13.66 22.68
CA THR A 56 2.59 13.06 21.42
C THR A 56 2.25 11.57 21.44
N SER A 57 1.05 11.21 20.96
CA SER A 57 0.66 9.81 20.82
C SER A 57 1.36 9.20 19.60
N THR A 58 1.60 7.88 19.63
CA THR A 58 2.10 7.09 18.48
C THR A 58 1.33 7.40 17.19
N HIS A 59 0.02 7.63 17.29
CA HIS A 59 -0.83 8.04 16.18
C HIS A 59 -0.42 9.40 15.58
N SER A 60 -0.20 10.42 16.42
CA SER A 60 0.25 11.75 15.95
C SER A 60 1.63 11.74 15.29
N ILE A 61 2.50 10.80 15.68
CA ILE A 61 3.83 10.59 15.08
C ILE A 61 3.67 9.97 13.70
N LEU A 62 2.95 8.85 13.62
CA LEU A 62 2.68 8.12 12.39
C LEU A 62 1.89 8.92 11.36
N ALA A 63 1.09 9.90 11.80
CA ALA A 63 0.32 10.76 10.91
C ALA A 63 1.20 11.55 9.91
N LYS A 64 2.50 11.72 10.24
CA LYS A 64 3.50 12.40 9.41
C LYS A 64 3.97 11.58 8.22
N ILE A 65 3.83 10.25 8.27
CA ILE A 65 4.21 9.38 7.16
C ILE A 65 3.12 9.46 6.09
N SER A 66 3.54 9.75 4.85
CA SER A 66 2.61 9.78 3.73
C SER A 66 2.21 8.37 3.32
N LEU A 67 1.03 8.24 2.70
CA LEU A 67 0.57 6.97 2.12
C LEU A 67 1.58 6.44 1.10
N ARG A 68 2.15 7.32 0.27
CA ARG A 68 3.18 6.96 -0.71
C ARG A 68 4.36 6.28 -0.03
N ASP A 69 4.93 6.92 0.99
CA ASP A 69 6.15 6.43 1.64
C ASP A 69 5.86 5.12 2.37
N HIS A 70 4.72 5.06 3.07
CA HIS A 70 4.27 3.83 3.73
C HIS A 70 4.11 2.67 2.74
N SER A 71 3.39 2.85 1.62
CA SER A 71 3.26 1.82 0.59
C SER A 71 4.61 1.31 0.06
N ILE A 72 5.60 2.21 -0.09
CA ILE A 72 6.96 1.85 -0.51
C ILE A 72 7.68 1.06 0.60
N HIS A 73 7.57 1.48 1.87
CA HIS A 73 8.14 0.75 3.00
C HIS A 73 7.57 -0.67 3.12
N VAL A 74 6.24 -0.83 3.00
CA VAL A 74 5.58 -2.14 3.01
C VAL A 74 6.11 -3.02 1.87
N ALA A 75 6.23 -2.47 0.66
CA ALA A 75 6.76 -3.23 -0.47
C ALA A 75 8.23 -3.63 -0.26
N ARG A 76 9.08 -2.75 0.28
CA ARG A 76 10.48 -3.08 0.63
C ARG A 76 10.56 -4.18 1.70
N LYS A 77 9.70 -4.14 2.72
CA LYS A 77 9.60 -5.22 3.72
C LYS A 77 9.25 -6.55 3.08
N PHE A 78 8.24 -6.55 2.21
CA PHE A 78 7.89 -7.73 1.44
C PHE A 78 9.06 -8.28 0.61
N GLN A 79 9.83 -7.41 -0.06
CA GLN A 79 11.01 -7.82 -0.84
C GLN A 79 12.09 -8.49 0.03
N ALA A 80 12.29 -8.02 1.26
CA ALA A 80 13.23 -8.61 2.20
C ALA A 80 12.76 -9.98 2.74
N MET A 81 11.44 -10.20 2.81
CA MET A 81 10.83 -11.40 3.37
C MET A 81 10.66 -12.55 2.37
N VAL A 82 10.53 -12.26 1.08
CA VAL A 82 10.11 -13.24 0.06
C VAL A 82 11.16 -13.35 -1.05
N ASP A 83 11.57 -14.58 -1.37
CA ASP A 83 12.46 -14.84 -2.50
C ASP A 83 11.77 -14.46 -3.81
N HIS A 84 12.43 -13.62 -4.62
CA HIS A 84 11.91 -13.11 -5.90
C HIS A 84 11.61 -14.19 -6.94
N ARG A 85 12.15 -15.41 -6.76
CA ARG A 85 11.86 -16.57 -7.60
C ARG A 85 10.52 -17.23 -7.30
N GLN A 86 9.84 -16.85 -6.22
CA GLN A 86 8.53 -17.38 -5.88
C GLN A 86 7.44 -16.81 -6.79
N LEU A 87 6.53 -17.68 -7.24
CA LEU A 87 5.43 -17.30 -8.15
C LEU A 87 4.52 -16.19 -7.61
N LEU A 88 4.39 -16.09 -6.28
CA LEU A 88 3.56 -15.09 -5.61
C LEU A 88 4.22 -13.71 -5.51
N TYR A 89 5.53 -13.62 -5.75
CA TYR A 89 6.29 -12.38 -5.54
C TYR A 89 5.74 -11.19 -6.33
N PRO A 90 5.43 -11.31 -7.64
CA PRO A 90 4.85 -10.19 -8.40
C PRO A 90 3.51 -9.70 -7.85
N LEU A 91 2.66 -10.64 -7.42
CA LEU A 91 1.34 -10.32 -6.88
C LEU A 91 1.44 -9.66 -5.50
N GLY A 92 2.41 -10.11 -4.69
CA GLY A 92 2.69 -9.52 -3.38
C GLY A 92 3.20 -8.08 -3.49
N ILE A 93 4.10 -7.79 -4.45
CA ILE A 93 4.55 -6.41 -4.70
C ILE A 93 3.38 -5.50 -5.08
N ILE A 94 2.54 -5.94 -6.03
CA ILE A 94 1.35 -5.19 -6.44
C ILE A 94 0.42 -4.97 -5.24
N ALA A 95 0.15 -6.01 -4.44
CA ALA A 95 -0.70 -5.90 -3.27
C ALA A 95 -0.13 -4.93 -2.22
N CYS A 96 1.17 -4.99 -1.92
CA CYS A 96 1.83 -4.11 -0.96
C CYS A 96 1.75 -2.64 -1.36
N LEU A 97 2.07 -2.33 -2.63
CA LEU A 97 1.98 -0.97 -3.15
C LEU A 97 0.54 -0.47 -3.13
N ALA A 98 -0.43 -1.33 -3.47
CA ALA A 98 -1.81 -0.94 -3.70
C ALA A 98 -2.73 -1.00 -2.46
N HIS A 99 -2.37 -1.69 -1.37
CA HIS A 99 -3.33 -2.08 -0.33
C HIS A 99 -4.11 -0.90 0.27
N ASP A 100 -3.43 0.24 0.44
CA ASP A 100 -4.00 1.43 1.04
C ASP A 100 -4.34 2.55 0.04
N ILE A 101 -4.28 2.31 -1.28
CA ILE A 101 -4.59 3.36 -2.29
C ILE A 101 -6.00 3.92 -2.14
N GLY A 102 -6.91 3.15 -1.55
CA GLY A 102 -8.27 3.60 -1.23
C GLY A 102 -8.33 4.72 -0.19
N LYS A 103 -7.22 5.07 0.47
CA LYS A 103 -7.11 6.25 1.34
C LYS A 103 -7.02 7.56 0.54
N ILE A 104 -6.68 7.50 -0.74
CA ILE A 104 -6.65 8.66 -1.64
C ILE A 104 -8.07 9.21 -1.80
N PRO A 105 -8.33 10.50 -1.54
CA PRO A 105 -9.68 11.07 -1.57
C PRO A 105 -10.44 10.84 -2.89
N ARG A 106 -9.75 10.99 -4.03
CA ARG A 106 -10.34 10.75 -5.37
C ARG A 106 -10.82 9.32 -5.57
N ILE A 107 -10.20 8.34 -4.91
CA ILE A 107 -10.56 6.93 -4.97
C ILE A 107 -11.63 6.63 -3.91
N CYS A 108 -11.41 7.05 -2.66
CA CYS A 108 -12.32 6.80 -1.55
C CYS A 108 -13.74 7.36 -1.80
N ASN A 109 -13.81 8.57 -2.36
CA ASN A 109 -15.07 9.29 -2.56
C ASN A 109 -15.93 8.72 -3.71
N GLN A 110 -15.42 7.76 -4.48
CA GLN A 110 -16.21 7.07 -5.51
C GLN A 110 -17.23 6.09 -4.91
N LEU A 111 -17.02 5.66 -3.66
CA LEU A 111 -17.98 4.84 -2.94
C LEU A 111 -18.85 5.70 -2.02
N PRO A 112 -20.19 5.49 -2.01
CA PRO A 112 -21.07 6.18 -1.07
C PRO A 112 -20.78 5.76 0.39
N GLY A 113 -21.09 6.63 1.35
CA GLY A 113 -20.92 6.40 2.79
C GLY A 113 -19.73 7.13 3.42
N GLU A 114 -19.62 7.08 4.75
CA GLU A 114 -18.55 7.75 5.52
C GLU A 114 -17.18 7.09 5.33
N TYR A 115 -16.10 7.86 5.49
CA TYR A 115 -14.75 7.32 5.48
C TYR A 115 -14.53 6.43 6.71
N THR A 116 -14.25 5.14 6.47
CA THR A 116 -13.95 4.14 7.52
C THR A 116 -12.74 3.30 7.12
N MET A 117 -12.15 2.59 8.08
CA MET A 117 -11.06 1.63 7.83
C MET A 117 -11.48 0.51 6.85
N THR A 118 -12.75 0.13 6.86
CA THR A 118 -13.29 -0.86 5.93
C THR A 118 -13.61 -0.26 4.56
N LYS A 119 -13.92 1.04 4.50
CA LYS A 119 -14.22 1.74 3.24
C LYS A 119 -12.98 1.86 2.36
N HIS A 120 -11.81 2.19 2.91
CA HIS A 120 -10.62 2.37 2.07
C HIS A 120 -10.16 1.04 1.47
N ALA A 121 -10.19 -0.07 2.22
CA ALA A 121 -9.85 -1.39 1.67
C ALA A 121 -10.79 -1.77 0.51
N ARG A 122 -12.10 -1.53 0.66
CA ARG A 122 -13.08 -1.75 -0.41
C ARG A 122 -12.87 -0.81 -1.61
N ALA A 123 -12.63 0.47 -1.36
CA ALA A 123 -12.40 1.46 -2.42
C ALA A 123 -11.12 1.14 -3.22
N GLY A 124 -10.05 0.76 -2.52
CA GLY A 124 -8.79 0.32 -3.13
C GLY A 124 -8.99 -0.93 -3.99
N ALA A 125 -9.72 -1.93 -3.50
CA ALA A 125 -10.03 -3.14 -4.26
C ALA A 125 -10.79 -2.83 -5.56
N VAL A 126 -11.82 -1.95 -5.52
CA VAL A 126 -12.58 -1.54 -6.70
C VAL A 126 -11.71 -0.74 -7.69
N ALA A 127 -10.81 0.12 -7.20
CA ALA A 127 -9.88 0.84 -8.05
C ALA A 127 -8.90 -0.14 -8.75
N MET A 128 -8.41 -1.14 -8.03
CA MET A 128 -7.52 -2.17 -8.57
C MET A 128 -8.21 -3.11 -9.55
N GLU A 129 -9.48 -3.45 -9.35
CA GLU A 129 -10.28 -4.19 -10.33
C GLU A 129 -10.23 -3.50 -11.70
N ARG A 130 -10.39 -2.18 -11.74
CA ARG A 130 -10.35 -1.39 -12.99
C ARG A 130 -8.93 -1.25 -13.54
N LEU A 131 -7.93 -1.10 -12.68
CA LEU A 131 -6.54 -0.87 -13.09
C LEU A 131 -5.89 -2.14 -13.68
N ILE A 132 -6.26 -3.31 -13.16
CA ILE A 132 -5.73 -4.62 -13.56
C ILE A 132 -6.49 -5.24 -14.74
N ASP A 133 -7.69 -4.76 -15.06
CA ASP A 133 -8.56 -5.36 -16.07
C ASP A 133 -7.84 -5.62 -17.40
N GLY A 134 -7.91 -6.86 -17.88
CA GLY A 134 -7.23 -7.31 -19.10
C GLY A 134 -5.70 -7.40 -19.05
N ARG A 135 -5.05 -7.12 -17.91
CA ARG A 135 -3.58 -7.09 -17.78
C ARG A 135 -3.01 -8.29 -17.04
N LEU A 136 -3.73 -8.81 -16.04
CA LEU A 136 -3.37 -10.03 -15.32
C LEU A 136 -4.37 -11.15 -15.62
N THR A 137 -3.98 -12.41 -15.38
CA THR A 137 -4.94 -13.50 -15.45
C THR A 137 -6.04 -13.33 -14.39
N THR A 138 -7.23 -13.88 -14.63
CA THR A 138 -8.35 -13.79 -13.68
C THR A 138 -7.96 -14.27 -12.28
N ARG A 139 -7.14 -15.32 -12.18
CA ARG A 139 -6.68 -15.88 -10.89
C ARG A 139 -5.74 -14.92 -10.16
N GLU A 140 -4.79 -14.31 -10.87
CA GLU A 140 -3.85 -13.35 -10.30
C GLU A 140 -4.56 -12.07 -9.85
N ALA A 141 -5.42 -11.52 -10.70
CA ALA A 141 -6.23 -10.36 -10.39
C ALA A 141 -7.05 -10.59 -9.12
N LEU A 142 -7.78 -11.72 -9.06
CA LEU A 142 -8.59 -12.08 -7.90
C LEU A 142 -7.75 -12.23 -6.62
N ALA A 143 -6.55 -12.81 -6.71
CA ALA A 143 -5.66 -12.95 -5.57
C ALA A 143 -5.21 -11.60 -4.99
N VAL A 144 -4.83 -10.65 -5.86
CA VAL A 144 -4.45 -9.29 -5.48
C VAL A 144 -5.65 -8.53 -4.90
N ILE A 145 -6.78 -8.54 -5.60
CA ILE A 145 -7.99 -7.80 -5.20
C ILE A 145 -8.50 -8.27 -3.84
N LEU A 146 -8.51 -9.58 -3.57
CA LEU A 146 -8.93 -10.12 -2.28
C LEU A 146 -7.94 -9.76 -1.17
N ALA A 147 -6.63 -9.81 -1.42
CA ALA A 147 -5.64 -9.38 -0.43
C ALA A 147 -5.85 -7.91 -0.04
N ILE A 148 -6.05 -7.03 -1.01
CA ILE A 148 -6.34 -5.61 -0.78
C ILE A 148 -7.68 -5.42 -0.08
N ARG A 149 -8.73 -6.15 -0.47
CA ARG A 149 -10.05 -5.99 0.14
C ARG A 149 -10.08 -6.39 1.62
N HIS A 150 -9.30 -7.39 1.99
CA HIS A 150 -9.35 -8.04 3.30
C HIS A 150 -8.15 -7.73 4.19
N HIS A 151 -7.25 -6.80 3.84
CA HIS A 151 -6.02 -6.57 4.61
C HIS A 151 -6.24 -6.22 6.10
N HIS A 152 -7.37 -5.62 6.48
CA HIS A 152 -7.75 -5.37 7.88
C HIS A 152 -8.46 -6.52 8.61
N ASP A 153 -8.89 -7.58 7.91
CA ASP A 153 -9.78 -8.60 8.47
C ASP A 153 -9.05 -9.64 9.34
N CYS A 154 -8.95 -9.41 10.65
CA CYS A 154 -8.24 -10.29 11.59
C CYS A 154 -8.71 -11.77 11.65
N ASN A 155 -9.90 -12.10 11.14
CA ASN A 155 -10.53 -13.44 11.27
C ASN A 155 -10.77 -14.17 9.94
N THR A 156 -10.10 -13.78 8.86
CA THR A 156 -10.23 -14.45 7.55
C THR A 156 -9.24 -15.60 7.39
N ASN A 157 -9.65 -16.70 6.76
CA ASN A 157 -8.72 -17.73 6.27
C ASN A 157 -7.81 -17.08 5.24
N ALA A 158 -6.62 -16.67 5.68
CA ALA A 158 -5.79 -15.79 4.90
C ALA A 158 -5.17 -16.54 3.72
N SER A 159 -5.19 -15.89 2.56
CA SER A 159 -4.36 -16.35 1.45
C SER A 159 -2.89 -16.05 1.76
N PRO A 160 -1.92 -16.78 1.17
CA PRO A 160 -0.50 -16.50 1.41
C PRO A 160 -0.10 -15.04 1.15
N ILE A 161 -0.71 -14.41 0.14
CA ILE A 161 -0.45 -12.98 -0.17
C ILE A 161 -1.00 -12.07 0.92
N LEU A 162 -2.20 -12.36 1.44
CA LEU A 162 -2.81 -11.59 2.50
C LEU A 162 -1.99 -11.66 3.80
N ASP A 163 -1.48 -12.84 4.15
CA ASP A 163 -0.62 -13.02 5.32
C ASP A 163 0.71 -12.26 5.19
N LEU A 164 1.36 -12.40 4.03
CA LEU A 164 2.63 -11.71 3.77
C LEU A 164 2.45 -10.19 3.73
N LEU A 165 1.35 -9.71 3.13
CA LEU A 165 0.99 -8.28 3.12
C LEU A 165 0.85 -7.74 4.54
N ARG A 166 0.07 -8.41 5.40
CA ARG A 166 -0.13 -7.96 6.79
C ARG A 166 1.16 -7.95 7.61
N ARG A 167 2.01 -8.96 7.41
CA ARG A 167 3.31 -9.02 8.08
C ARG A 167 4.22 -7.89 7.62
N ALA A 168 4.32 -7.66 6.31
CA ALA A 168 5.11 -6.58 5.76
C ALA A 168 4.59 -5.19 6.20
N ASP A 169 3.27 -5.01 6.28
CA ASP A 169 2.62 -3.80 6.79
C ASP A 169 2.98 -3.54 8.26
N CYS A 170 2.85 -4.56 9.10
CA CYS A 170 3.23 -4.49 10.52
C CYS A 170 4.72 -4.16 10.70
N GLU A 171 5.62 -4.87 10.01
CA GLU A 171 7.06 -4.65 10.10
C GLU A 171 7.47 -3.27 9.56
N ALA A 172 6.79 -2.75 8.53
CA ALA A 172 7.02 -1.38 8.06
C ALA A 172 6.62 -0.35 9.12
N ARG A 173 5.54 -0.60 9.85
CA ARG A 173 5.09 0.27 10.95
C ARG A 173 6.10 0.35 12.08
N ASP A 174 6.66 -0.78 12.46
CA ASP A 174 7.67 -0.86 13.51
C ASP A 174 8.93 -0.05 13.12
N ASP A 175 9.40 -0.19 11.89
CA ASP A 175 10.52 0.58 11.36
C ASP A 175 10.22 2.09 11.29
N GLU A 176 9.04 2.47 10.79
CA GLU A 176 8.60 3.87 10.72
C GLU A 176 8.60 4.53 12.11
N LEU A 177 8.11 3.81 13.13
CA LEU A 177 8.12 4.28 14.50
C LEU A 177 9.54 4.46 15.03
N ILE A 178 10.41 3.47 14.80
CA ILE A 178 11.82 3.53 15.23
C ILE A 178 12.53 4.70 14.54
N GLY A 179 12.36 4.87 13.23
CA GLY A 179 12.96 5.97 12.47
C GLY A 179 12.49 7.34 12.95
N LEU A 180 11.18 7.49 13.23
CA LEU A 180 10.62 8.72 13.77
C LEU A 180 11.13 9.04 15.18
N PHE A 181 11.37 8.04 16.03
CA PHE A 181 12.00 8.24 17.34
C PHE A 181 13.47 8.65 17.24
N ARG A 182 14.16 8.25 16.17
CA ARG A 182 15.56 8.61 15.90
C ARG A 182 15.73 9.92 15.13
N GLY A 183 14.65 10.47 14.59
CA GLY A 183 14.67 11.69 13.76
C GLY A 183 15.14 11.44 12.32
N GLU A 184 14.98 10.22 11.81
CA GLU A 184 15.47 9.74 10.51
C GLU A 184 14.37 9.62 9.44
N ALA A 185 13.19 10.18 9.69
CA ALA A 185 12.01 10.05 8.83
C ALA A 185 11.90 11.12 7.75
#